data_AF-A0A5N3UPL7-F1
#
_entry.id   AF-A0A5N3UPL7-F1
#
_cell.length_a   1.000
_cell.length_b   1.000
_cell.length_c   1.000
_cell.angle_alpha   90.00
_cell.angle_beta   90.00
_cell.angle_gamma   90.00
#
_symmetry.space_group_name_H-M   'P 1'
#
loop_
_entity.id
_entity.type
_entity.pdbx_description
1 polymer ?
#
loop_
_entity_poly.entity_id
_entity_poly.type
_entity_poly.pdbx_seq_one_letter_code
_entity_poly.pdbx_strand_id
1 'polypeptide(L)'
;MVSEDQQCAGWLEVFYNGTWGSVCRSPMDEVTVSVICRQLGCGDSGSLNTSVALREGSRPRWVDGIRCQNTDTSLWQCPSDPWNCSSCSPMEEAYISCAVVLDSLRLHGLQDARLPYPSQTPGAKSNSYPSRQ
;
A
#
# COMPACT_ATOMS: atom_id res chain seq x y z
N MET A 1 13.17 17.53 -17.64
CA MET A 1 11.80 18.08 -17.48
C MET A 1 10.97 16.99 -16.85
N VAL A 2 10.67 17.12 -15.56
CA VAL A 2 9.73 16.23 -14.85
C VAL A 2 8.49 17.07 -14.67
N SER A 3 7.40 16.71 -15.34
CA SER A 3 6.11 17.38 -15.16
C SER A 3 5.53 16.98 -13.81
N GLU A 4 5.06 17.95 -13.03
CA GLU A 4 4.48 17.81 -11.68
C GLU A 4 3.21 16.92 -11.62
N ASP A 5 2.73 16.39 -12.74
CA ASP A 5 1.53 15.54 -12.85
C ASP A 5 1.80 14.13 -13.43
N GLN A 6 3.02 13.62 -13.36
CA GLN A 6 3.21 12.18 -13.58
C GLN A 6 2.80 11.44 -12.32
N GLN A 7 1.55 10.97 -12.29
CA GLN A 7 1.10 9.90 -11.41
C GLN A 7 2.21 8.84 -11.39
N CYS A 8 2.77 8.55 -10.21
CA CYS A 8 3.82 7.52 -10.04
C CYS A 8 3.20 6.13 -10.27
N ALA A 9 2.80 5.85 -11.50
CA ALA A 9 2.10 4.67 -11.91
C ALA A 9 2.49 4.31 -13.34
N GLY A 10 2.68 3.02 -13.60
CA GLY A 10 3.15 2.57 -14.90
C GLY A 10 3.51 1.10 -14.94
N TRP A 11 3.86 0.66 -16.14
CA TRP A 11 4.46 -0.66 -16.37
C TRP A 11 5.85 -0.72 -15.78
N LEU A 12 6.10 -1.74 -14.97
CA LEU A 12 7.38 -1.94 -14.34
C LEU A 12 8.35 -2.60 -15.32
N GLU A 13 9.43 -1.89 -15.64
CA GLU A 13 10.48 -2.37 -16.52
C GLU A 13 11.83 -2.36 -15.80
N VAL A 14 12.69 -3.32 -16.16
CA VAL A 14 14.06 -3.40 -15.68
C VAL A 14 15.01 -3.51 -16.86
N PHE A 15 16.17 -2.87 -16.73
CA PHE A 15 17.25 -2.98 -17.70
C PHE A 15 18.15 -4.16 -17.33
N TYR A 16 18.14 -5.21 -18.15
CA TYR A 16 18.95 -6.41 -17.95
C TYR A 16 19.48 -6.93 -19.28
N ASN A 17 20.73 -7.40 -19.28
CA ASN A 17 21.41 -7.93 -20.46
C ASN A 17 21.34 -7.00 -21.70
N GLY A 18 21.45 -5.68 -21.49
CA GLY A 18 21.47 -4.68 -22.55
C GLY A 18 20.11 -4.29 -23.13
N THR A 19 18.98 -4.73 -22.56
CA THR A 19 17.64 -4.41 -23.07
C THR A 19 16.62 -4.21 -21.95
N TRP A 20 15.66 -3.31 -22.16
CA TRP A 20 14.51 -3.12 -21.27
C TRP A 20 13.50 -4.25 -21.44
N GLY A 21 13.01 -4.78 -20.33
CA GLY A 21 11.96 -5.79 -20.31
C GLY A 21 11.08 -5.66 -19.08
N SER A 22 9.91 -6.28 -19.14
CA SER A 22 8.90 -6.23 -18.08
C SER A 22 9.26 -7.13 -16.91
N VAL A 23 8.77 -6.76 -15.73
CA VAL A 23 8.80 -7.59 -14.52
C VAL A 23 7.44 -8.26 -14.34
N CYS A 24 7.44 -9.52 -13.90
CA CYS A 24 6.22 -10.28 -13.66
C CYS A 24 5.63 -9.97 -12.27
N ARG A 25 4.30 -10.02 -12.16
CA ARG A 25 3.57 -9.60 -10.96
C ARG A 25 3.30 -10.71 -9.93
N SER A 26 3.80 -11.94 -10.12
CA SER A 26 3.34 -13.09 -9.32
C SER A 26 4.45 -14.06 -8.90
N PRO A 27 4.76 -14.17 -7.60
CA PRO A 27 4.34 -13.32 -6.50
C PRO A 27 5.02 -11.94 -6.57
N MET A 28 4.24 -10.88 -6.46
CA MET A 28 4.72 -9.56 -6.06
C MET A 28 3.73 -9.02 -5.04
N ASP A 29 4.22 -8.74 -3.84
CA ASP A 29 3.43 -8.28 -2.70
C ASP A 29 3.64 -6.79 -2.42
N GLU A 30 2.86 -6.24 -1.49
CA GLU A 30 2.94 -4.81 -1.13
C GLU A 30 4.32 -4.41 -0.63
N VAL A 31 5.06 -5.31 0.03
CA VAL A 31 6.44 -5.06 0.47
C VAL A 31 7.35 -4.84 -0.73
N THR A 32 7.26 -5.74 -1.71
CA THR A 32 8.02 -5.65 -2.97
C THR A 32 7.68 -4.36 -3.72
N VAL A 33 6.39 -4.04 -3.87
CA VAL A 33 5.97 -2.78 -4.52
C VAL A 33 6.47 -1.55 -3.76
N SER A 34 6.45 -1.59 -2.43
CA SER A 34 6.96 -0.50 -1.58
C SER A 34 8.46 -0.27 -1.77
N VAL A 35 9.26 -1.34 -1.84
CA VAL A 35 10.70 -1.24 -2.14
C VAL A 35 10.93 -0.60 -3.51
N ILE A 36 10.14 -0.98 -4.52
CA ILE A 36 10.23 -0.41 -5.87
C ILE A 36 9.84 1.09 -5.85
N CYS A 37 8.75 1.45 -5.19
CA CYS A 37 8.32 2.84 -5.08
C CYS A 37 9.35 3.72 -4.39
N ARG A 38 9.99 3.22 -3.32
CA ARG A 38 11.10 3.88 -2.64
C ARG A 38 12.32 4.02 -3.56
N GLN A 39 12.68 2.95 -4.26
CA GLN A 39 13.81 2.95 -5.22
C GLN A 39 13.60 3.97 -6.34
N LEU A 40 12.35 4.17 -6.78
CA LEU A 40 11.98 5.16 -7.81
C LEU A 40 11.84 6.59 -7.26
N GLY A 41 11.90 6.79 -5.94
CA GLY A 41 11.66 8.09 -5.30
C GLY A 41 10.21 8.57 -5.39
N CYS A 42 9.26 7.64 -5.49
CA CYS A 42 7.85 7.87 -5.79
C CYS A 42 6.90 7.72 -4.59
N GLY A 43 7.46 7.63 -3.38
CA GLY A 43 6.73 7.39 -2.12
C GLY A 43 7.12 6.06 -1.46
N ASP A 44 6.57 5.81 -0.27
CA ASP A 44 6.99 4.68 0.58
C ASP A 44 6.14 3.42 0.42
N SER A 45 5.03 3.52 -0.32
CA SER A 45 4.05 2.44 -0.51
C SER A 45 3.48 2.45 -1.91
N GLY A 46 2.87 1.34 -2.31
CA GLY A 46 2.19 1.21 -3.59
C GLY A 46 1.42 -0.10 -3.71
N SER A 47 0.78 -0.28 -4.86
CA SER A 47 -0.02 -1.47 -5.17
C SER A 47 0.16 -1.90 -6.62
N LEU A 48 -0.16 -3.17 -6.88
CA LEU A 48 -0.32 -3.69 -8.24
C LEU A 48 -1.69 -3.29 -8.80
N ASN A 49 -1.73 -2.90 -10.06
CA ASN A 49 -2.97 -2.71 -10.81
C ASN A 49 -3.12 -3.80 -11.87
N THR A 50 -4.02 -4.76 -11.61
CA THR A 50 -4.28 -5.88 -12.51
C THR A 50 -5.37 -5.60 -13.55
N SER A 51 -6.03 -4.44 -13.47
CA SER A 51 -7.16 -4.06 -14.33
C SER A 51 -6.72 -3.27 -15.57
N VAL A 52 -5.41 -3.11 -15.76
CA VAL A 52 -4.84 -2.41 -16.92
C VAL A 52 -4.88 -3.31 -18.14
N ALA A 53 -5.23 -2.75 -19.30
CA ALA A 53 -5.21 -3.47 -20.56
C ALA A 53 -3.83 -4.06 -20.86
N LEU A 54 -3.78 -5.17 -21.61
CA LEU A 54 -2.51 -5.76 -22.04
C LEU A 54 -1.67 -4.74 -22.80
N ARG A 55 -0.39 -4.64 -22.46
CA ARG A 55 0.52 -3.72 -23.14
C ARG A 55 0.91 -4.25 -24.52
N GLU A 56 0.57 -3.53 -25.57
CA GLU A 56 0.89 -3.88 -26.96
C GLU A 56 2.40 -3.90 -27.21
N GLY A 57 2.87 -4.88 -28.00
CA GLY A 57 4.27 -5.01 -28.42
C GLY A 57 5.02 -6.14 -27.70
N SER A 58 6.02 -6.69 -28.37
CA SER A 58 6.86 -7.76 -27.82
C SER A 58 8.05 -7.17 -27.06
N ARG A 59 8.28 -7.67 -25.85
CA ARG A 59 9.44 -7.36 -25.02
C ARG A 59 9.81 -8.57 -24.16
N PRO A 60 11.06 -8.66 -23.69
CA PRO A 60 11.43 -9.65 -22.69
C PRO A 60 10.61 -9.48 -21.41
N ARG A 61 10.29 -10.59 -20.75
CA ARG A 61 9.73 -10.62 -19.38
C ARG A 61 10.79 -11.22 -18.48
N TRP A 62 11.61 -10.33 -17.92
CA TRP A 62 12.96 -10.67 -17.45
C TRP A 62 12.99 -11.56 -16.22
N VAL A 63 12.02 -11.40 -15.33
CA VAL A 63 12.09 -12.00 -14.00
C VAL A 63 10.69 -12.14 -13.42
N ASP A 64 10.49 -13.26 -12.73
CA ASP A 64 9.31 -13.55 -11.92
C ASP A 64 9.72 -13.92 -10.49
N GLY A 65 8.74 -14.09 -9.61
CA GLY A 65 9.00 -14.60 -8.26
C GLY A 65 9.73 -13.63 -7.34
N ILE A 66 9.68 -12.32 -7.61
CA ILE A 66 10.37 -11.32 -6.79
C ILE A 66 9.70 -11.18 -5.43
N ARG A 67 10.47 -11.39 -4.36
CA ARG A 67 9.99 -11.28 -2.98
C ARG A 67 10.96 -10.44 -2.16
N CYS A 68 10.66 -9.16 -1.99
CA CYS A 68 11.48 -8.30 -1.15
C CYS A 68 11.14 -8.43 0.34
N GLN A 69 12.11 -8.08 1.18
CA GLN A 69 11.95 -7.83 2.60
C GLN A 69 11.92 -6.32 2.85
N ASN A 70 11.38 -5.91 4.00
CA ASN A 70 11.33 -4.48 4.38
C ASN A 70 12.71 -3.82 4.50
N THR A 71 13.76 -4.62 4.68
CA THR A 71 15.17 -4.18 4.76
C THR A 71 15.80 -3.95 3.39
N ASP A 72 15.21 -4.50 2.32
CA ASP A 72 15.75 -4.35 0.98
C ASP A 72 15.52 -2.91 0.50
N THR A 73 16.55 -2.35 -0.13
CA THR A 73 16.52 -0.97 -0.65
C THR A 73 16.39 -0.91 -2.17
N SER A 74 16.48 -2.07 -2.83
CA SER A 74 16.36 -2.19 -4.27
C SER A 74 15.86 -3.56 -4.68
N LEU A 75 15.13 -3.61 -5.80
CA LEU A 75 14.68 -4.84 -6.47
C LEU A 75 15.83 -5.83 -6.73
N TRP A 76 17.06 -5.35 -6.95
CA TRP A 76 18.23 -6.20 -7.18
C TRP A 76 18.69 -7.00 -5.96
N GLN A 77 18.25 -6.62 -4.75
CA GLN A 77 18.58 -7.33 -3.51
C GLN A 77 17.55 -8.42 -3.19
N CYS A 78 16.37 -8.34 -3.80
CA CYS A 78 15.26 -9.22 -3.49
C CYS A 78 15.48 -10.61 -4.11
N PRO A 79 15.24 -11.69 -3.35
CA PRO A 79 15.09 -13.03 -3.90
C PRO A 79 14.15 -13.04 -5.11
N SER A 80 14.54 -13.73 -6.18
CA SER A 80 13.78 -13.87 -7.42
C SER A 80 14.07 -15.20 -8.10
N ASP A 81 13.22 -15.57 -9.05
CA ASP A 81 13.48 -16.70 -9.93
C ASP A 81 14.61 -16.40 -10.94
N PRO A 82 15.17 -17.42 -11.62
CA PRO A 82 16.21 -17.21 -12.62
C PRO A 82 15.77 -16.27 -13.75
N TRP A 83 16.60 -15.26 -14.01
CA TRP A 83 16.34 -14.24 -15.02
C TRP A 83 16.37 -14.84 -16.43
N ASN A 84 15.27 -14.71 -17.16
CA ASN A 84 15.12 -15.25 -18.51
C ASN A 84 14.20 -14.36 -19.35
N CYS A 85 14.22 -14.48 -20.68
CA CYS A 85 13.46 -13.56 -21.55
C CYS A 85 11.93 -13.80 -21.56
N SER A 86 11.45 -14.88 -20.94
CA SER A 86 10.07 -15.34 -21.00
C SER A 86 9.60 -15.91 -19.65
N SER A 87 9.79 -15.14 -18.56
CA SER A 87 9.61 -15.66 -17.20
C SER A 87 8.15 -15.93 -16.85
N CYS A 88 7.22 -15.15 -17.42
CA CYS A 88 5.78 -15.29 -17.21
C CYS A 88 4.99 -15.01 -18.50
N SER A 89 3.66 -15.09 -18.43
CA SER A 89 2.78 -14.71 -19.53
C SER A 89 2.72 -13.18 -19.72
N PRO A 90 2.41 -12.67 -20.93
CA PRO A 90 2.23 -11.22 -21.15
C PRO A 90 1.14 -10.59 -20.26
N MET A 91 0.15 -11.36 -19.81
CA MET A 91 -0.92 -10.90 -18.91
C MET A 91 -0.45 -10.73 -17.45
N GLU A 92 0.75 -11.19 -17.14
CA GLU A 92 1.37 -11.10 -15.81
C GLU A 92 2.42 -9.99 -15.72
N GLU A 93 2.60 -9.19 -16.78
CA GLU A 93 3.43 -7.99 -16.70
C GLU A 93 2.91 -7.04 -15.61
N ALA A 94 3.80 -6.59 -14.73
CA ALA A 94 3.45 -5.78 -13.59
C ALA A 94 3.17 -4.34 -14.01
N TYR A 95 1.99 -3.85 -13.65
CA TYR A 95 1.69 -2.43 -13.59
C TYR A 95 1.56 -2.05 -12.13
N ILE A 96 2.32 -1.05 -11.68
CA ILE A 96 2.31 -0.58 -10.29
C ILE A 96 1.80 0.85 -10.21
N SER A 97 1.27 1.22 -9.05
CA SER A 97 0.97 2.60 -8.67
C SER A 97 1.51 2.84 -7.26
N CYS A 98 2.37 3.84 -7.13
CA CYS A 98 2.91 4.30 -5.86
C CYS A 98 1.99 5.36 -5.26
N ALA A 99 1.79 5.27 -3.95
CA ALA A 99 1.06 6.26 -3.19
C ALA A 99 2.05 7.29 -2.63
N VAL A 100 1.78 8.56 -2.91
CA VAL A 100 2.44 9.66 -2.22
C VAL A 100 1.79 9.77 -0.85
N VAL A 101 2.58 9.56 0.21
CA VAL A 101 2.10 9.79 1.57
C VAL A 101 1.97 11.30 1.76
N LEU A 102 0.76 11.82 1.65
CA LEU A 102 0.45 13.16 2.16
C LEU A 102 0.33 13.03 3.68
N ASP A 103 1.40 13.34 4.40
CA ASP A 103 1.47 13.37 5.87
C ASP A 103 0.53 14.45 6.44
N SER A 104 -0.78 14.24 6.39
CA SER A 104 -1.79 15.17 6.91
C SER A 104 -2.89 14.47 7.72
N LEU A 105 -2.67 13.22 8.14
CA LEU A 105 -3.62 12.46 8.94
C LEU A 105 -3.09 12.26 10.36
N ARG A 106 -3.66 13.03 11.29
CA ARG A 106 -3.50 12.83 12.74
C ARG A 106 -4.79 12.22 13.28
N LEU A 107 -4.75 10.97 13.72
CA LEU A 107 -5.82 10.39 14.53
C LEU A 107 -5.87 11.09 15.90
N HIS A 108 -7.00 11.70 16.23
CA HIS A 108 -7.29 12.22 17.56
C HIS A 108 -8.43 11.41 18.16
N GLY A 109 -8.16 10.70 19.25
CA GLY A 109 -9.18 10.06 20.08
C GLY A 109 -9.41 8.57 19.85
N LEU A 110 -8.51 7.73 20.36
CA LEU A 110 -8.95 6.52 21.06
C LEU A 110 -9.19 6.94 22.52
N GLN A 111 -10.34 7.54 22.79
CA GLN A 111 -10.78 7.69 24.18
C GLN A 111 -11.38 6.36 24.59
N ASP A 112 -10.71 5.71 25.54
CA ASP A 112 -11.11 4.45 26.17
C ASP A 112 -12.63 4.27 26.25
N ALA A 113 -13.10 3.12 25.79
CA ALA A 113 -14.45 2.64 26.06
C ALA A 113 -14.62 2.44 27.57
N ARG A 114 -14.96 3.52 28.30
CA ARG A 114 -15.40 3.42 29.68
C ARG A 114 -16.81 2.83 29.68
N LEU A 115 -16.88 1.58 30.14
CA LEU A 115 -18.12 0.86 30.43
C LEU A 115 -19.10 1.70 31.27
N PRO A 116 -20.42 1.57 31.08
CA PRO A 116 -21.40 2.27 31.89
C PRO A 116 -21.54 1.58 33.25
N TYR A 117 -21.23 2.29 34.34
CA TYR A 117 -21.74 1.97 35.67
C TYR A 117 -22.71 3.08 36.10
N PRO A 118 -24.00 2.80 36.30
CA PRO A 118 -24.89 3.71 37.01
C PRO A 118 -24.83 3.40 38.51
N SER A 119 -24.21 4.28 39.30
CA SER A 119 -24.36 4.29 40.76
C SER A 119 -25.58 5.13 41.16
N GLN A 120 -26.40 4.54 42.03
CA GLN A 120 -27.70 4.99 42.51
C GLN A 120 -27.66 6.26 43.40
N THR A 121 -28.74 7.06 43.29
CA THR A 121 -29.53 7.92 44.24
C THR A 121 -29.03 8.14 45.69
N PRO A 122 -29.38 9.25 46.42
CA PRO A 122 -30.79 9.68 46.61
C PRO A 122 -31.09 11.18 46.94
N GLY A 123 -32.37 11.55 46.90
CA GLY A 123 -32.85 12.83 47.41
C GLY A 123 -34.35 13.06 47.23
N ALA A 124 -35.18 12.31 47.95
CA ALA A 124 -36.61 12.59 48.08
C ALA A 124 -36.82 13.85 48.95
N LYS A 125 -37.57 14.84 48.45
CA LYS A 125 -38.19 15.89 49.27
C LYS A 125 -39.68 15.60 49.39
N SER A 126 -40.09 15.12 50.56
CA SER A 126 -41.50 15.01 50.93
C SER A 126 -42.03 16.40 51.33
N ASN A 127 -43.01 16.89 50.56
CA ASN A 127 -43.87 18.00 50.97
C ASN A 127 -44.88 17.48 52.01
N SER A 128 -45.01 18.17 53.14
CA SER A 128 -46.12 18.00 54.09
C SER A 128 -46.69 19.36 54.46
N TYR A 129 -47.99 19.51 54.19
CA TYR A 129 -48.85 20.68 54.42
C TYR A 129 -49.08 20.97 55.93
N PRO A 130 -49.57 22.16 56.29
CA PRO A 130 -49.70 22.60 57.68
C PRO A 130 -51.09 22.26 58.28
N SER A 131 -51.18 22.18 59.61
CA SER A 131 -52.45 22.38 60.34
C SER A 131 -52.21 22.77 61.80
N ARG A 132 -53.10 23.67 62.26
CA ARG A 132 -53.21 24.36 63.54
C ARG A 132 -53.36 23.43 64.75
N GLN A 133 -52.85 23.89 65.91
CA GLN A 133 -53.65 24.30 67.08
C GLN A 133 -52.81 25.24 67.95
#